data_AF-A0A7R9MJQ3-F1
#
_entry.id   AF-A0A7R9MJQ3-F1
#
_cell.length_a   1.000
_cell.length_b   1.000
_cell.length_c   1.000
_cell.angle_alpha   90.00
_cell.angle_beta   90.00
_cell.angle_gamma   90.00
#
_symmetry.space_group_name_H-M   'P 1'
#
loop_
_entity.id
_entity.type
_entity.pdbx_description
1 polymer ?
#
loop_
_entity_poly.entity_id
_entity_poly.type
_entity_poly.pdbx_seq_one_letter_code
_entity_poly.pdbx_strand_id
1 'polypeptide(L)' 'MEPKKVPQVMTCDESHTISIPMDKIEKMAELKENPFKQRICKVFSHDGSGDMTFDDFLDMLSVFSEQ' A
#
# COMPACT_ATOMS: atom_id res chain seq x y z
N MET A 1 -3.62 -13.61 2.88
CA MET A 1 -2.27 -12.98 2.81
C MET A 1 -1.37 -13.74 3.77
N GLU A 2 -0.15 -14.08 3.37
CA GLU A 2 0.76 -14.86 4.23
C GLU A 2 1.31 -13.98 5.37
N PRO A 3 1.14 -14.38 6.64
CA PRO A 3 1.48 -13.57 7.81
C PRO A 3 2.99 -13.42 8.09
N LYS A 4 3.87 -13.91 7.21
CA LYS A 4 5.33 -13.89 7.38
C LYS A 4 6.05 -12.74 6.66
N LYS A 5 5.32 -11.84 5.99
CA LYS A 5 5.92 -10.74 5.21
C LYS A 5 5.87 -9.38 5.90
N VAL A 6 5.23 -9.28 7.05
CA VAL A 6 5.13 -8.02 7.81
C VAL A 6 6.03 -8.15 9.04
N PRO A 7 7.15 -7.40 9.11
CA PRO A 7 7.99 -7.36 10.29
C PRO A 7 7.16 -6.92 11.51
N GLN A 8 7.26 -7.65 12.64
CA GLN A 8 6.62 -7.25 13.90
C GLN A 8 7.27 -6.02 14.53
N VAL A 9 8.49 -5.69 14.10
CA VAL A 9 9.27 -4.53 14.53
C VAL A 9 9.89 -3.95 13.26
N MET A 10 9.57 -2.70 12.91
CA MET A 10 10.23 -1.99 11.83
C MET A 10 11.35 -1.15 12.43
N THR A 11 12.59 -1.49 12.10
CA THR A 11 13.71 -0.58 12.38
C THR A 11 13.65 0.58 11.38
N CYS A 12 14.00 1.80 11.81
CA CYS A 12 13.64 3.09 11.19
C CYS A 12 13.92 3.28 9.67
N ASP A 13 14.59 2.35 8.99
CA ASP A 13 14.91 2.43 7.55
C ASP A 13 14.23 1.34 6.68
N GLU A 14 13.56 0.34 7.30
CA GLU A 14 13.02 -0.81 6.54
C GLU A 14 11.67 -0.52 5.87
N SER A 15 10.96 0.53 6.28
CA SER A 15 9.64 0.88 5.74
C SER A 15 9.68 1.26 4.25
N HIS A 16 10.82 1.80 3.79
CA HIS A 16 11.07 2.13 2.38
C HIS A 16 11.63 0.95 1.56
N THR A 17 12.12 -0.10 2.20
CA THR A 17 12.73 -1.26 1.50
C THR A 17 11.72 -2.32 1.10
N ILE A 18 10.59 -2.38 1.80
CA ILE A 18 9.54 -3.35 1.55
C ILE A 18 8.47 -2.70 0.67
N SER A 19 8.43 -3.13 -0.60
CA SER A 19 7.39 -2.74 -1.53
C SER A 19 6.36 -3.86 -1.72
N ILE A 20 5.09 -3.48 -1.75
CA ILE A 20 3.93 -4.31 -2.00
C ILE A 20 3.50 -4.08 -3.45
N PRO A 21 3.43 -5.15 -4.27
CA PRO A 21 2.99 -5.02 -5.65
C PRO A 21 1.55 -4.51 -5.76
N MET A 22 1.30 -3.65 -6.74
CA MET A 22 -0.01 -3.06 -7.05
C MET A 22 -1.13 -4.12 -7.10
N ASP A 23 -0.88 -5.26 -7.72
CA ASP A 23 -1.82 -6.38 -7.86
C ASP A 23 -2.36 -6.91 -6.51
N LYS A 24 -1.59 -6.78 -5.43
CA LYS A 24 -2.04 -7.17 -4.09
C LYS A 24 -2.92 -6.10 -3.46
N ILE A 25 -2.61 -4.84 -3.71
CA ILE A 25 -3.30 -3.67 -3.16
C ILE A 25 -4.67 -3.55 -3.83
N GLU A 26 -4.77 -3.74 -5.15
CA GLU A 26 -6.04 -3.75 -5.89
C GLU A 26 -7.02 -4.86 -5.46
N LYS A 27 -6.51 -5.91 -4.81
CA LYS A 27 -7.31 -7.06 -4.33
C LYS A 27 -7.78 -6.89 -2.88
N MET A 28 -7.33 -5.84 -2.18
CA MET A 28 -7.83 -5.52 -0.83
C MET A 28 -9.30 -5.14 -0.90
N ALA A 29 -10.09 -5.50 0.12
CA ALA A 29 -11.54 -5.31 0.09
C ALA A 29 -11.92 -3.82 -0.02
N GLU A 30 -11.08 -2.96 0.54
CA GLU A 30 -11.14 -1.51 0.58
C GLU A 30 -11.00 -0.89 -0.83
N LEU A 31 -10.24 -1.53 -1.71
CA LEU A 31 -9.95 -1.04 -3.08
C LEU A 31 -10.57 -1.89 -4.18
N LYS A 32 -10.89 -3.16 -3.93
CA LYS A 32 -11.37 -4.11 -4.93
C LYS A 32 -12.64 -3.63 -5.63
N GLU A 33 -13.54 -3.04 -4.87
CA GLU A 33 -14.83 -2.50 -5.32
C GLU A 33 -14.71 -1.03 -5.81
N ASN A 34 -13.54 -0.40 -5.67
CA ASN A 34 -13.32 0.98 -6.07
C ASN A 34 -12.93 1.06 -7.56
N PRO A 35 -13.74 1.69 -8.43
CA PRO A 35 -13.44 1.81 -9.86
C PRO A 35 -12.17 2.64 -10.14
N PHE A 36 -11.71 3.44 -9.17
CA PHE A 36 -10.50 4.26 -9.29
C PHE A 36 -9.25 3.62 -8.65
N LYS A 37 -9.31 2.36 -8.24
CA LYS A 37 -8.21 1.67 -7.53
C LYS A 37 -6.86 1.77 -8.22
N GLN A 38 -6.83 1.68 -9.55
CA GLN A 38 -5.58 1.81 -10.31
C GLN A 38 -4.98 3.21 -10.22
N ARG A 39 -5.85 4.22 -10.22
CA ARG A 39 -5.44 5.62 -10.15
C ARG A 39 -4.98 5.96 -8.74
N ILE A 40 -5.69 5.47 -7.73
CA ILE A 40 -5.28 5.58 -6.33
C ILE A 40 -3.89 4.95 -6.16
N CYS A 41 -3.67 3.73 -6.67
CA CYS A 41 -2.38 3.08 -6.53
C CYS A 41 -1.23 3.91 -7.12
N LYS A 42 -1.43 4.49 -8.31
CA LYS A 42 -0.44 5.35 -8.96
C LYS A 42 -0.22 6.70 -8.29
N VAL A 43 -1.22 7.22 -7.57
CA VAL A 43 -1.13 8.52 -6.88
C VAL A 43 -0.36 8.37 -5.58
N PHE A 44 -0.54 7.25 -4.88
CA PHE A 44 0.13 6.98 -3.61
C PHE A 44 1.49 6.29 -3.79
N SER A 45 1.79 5.66 -4.93
CA SER A 45 3.13 5.15 -5.21
C SER A 45 4.12 6.30 -5.44
N HIS A 46 5.23 6.31 -4.70
CA HIS A 46 6.25 7.36 -4.79
C HIS A 46 6.90 7.50 -6.17
N ASP A 47 6.99 6.39 -6.93
CA ASP A 47 7.60 6.32 -8.26
C ASP A 47 6.57 6.33 -9.41
N GLY A 48 5.28 6.38 -9.09
CA GLY A 48 4.19 6.32 -10.07
C GLY A 48 4.00 4.95 -10.73
N SER A 49 4.71 3.91 -10.30
CA SER A 49 4.60 2.55 -10.83
C SER A 49 3.28 1.88 -10.41
N GLY A 50 2.73 2.30 -9.26
CA GLY A 50 1.58 1.68 -8.60
C GLY A 50 1.97 0.68 -7.52
N ASP A 51 3.25 0.29 -7.43
CA ASP A 51 3.77 -0.46 -6.30
C ASP A 51 3.97 0.48 -5.11
N MET A 52 3.56 0.05 -3.91
CA MET A 52 3.61 0.90 -2.72
C MET A 52 4.59 0.36 -1.71
N THR A 53 5.40 1.25 -1.16
CA THR A 53 6.12 0.94 0.08
C THR A 53 5.15 0.79 1.25
N PHE A 54 5.64 0.27 2.38
CA PHE A 54 4.80 0.18 3.56
C PHE A 54 4.31 1.56 4.02
N ASP A 55 5.14 2.60 3.89
CA ASP A 55 4.77 3.97 4.24
C ASP A 55 3.69 4.52 3.30
N ASP A 56 3.86 4.37 1.97
CA ASP A 56 2.86 4.78 0.98
C ASP A 56 1.49 4.10 1.25
N PHE A 57 1.52 2.83 1.68
CA PHE A 57 0.33 2.08 2.03
C PHE A 57 -0.35 2.62 3.29
N LEU A 58 0.42 2.98 4.31
CA LEU A 58 -0.12 3.60 5.53
C LEU A 58 -0.71 4.98 5.26
N ASP A 59 -0.03 5.80 4.46
CA ASP A 59 -0.53 7.12 4.04
C ASP A 59 -1.84 6.99 3.27
N MET A 60 -1.91 6.05 2.33
CA MET A 60 -3.13 5.74 1.61
C MET A 60 -4.27 5.35 2.55
N LEU A 61 -4.05 4.38 3.46
CA LEU A 61 -5.07 3.94 4.41
C LEU A 61 -5.50 5.04 5.37
N SER A 62 -4.58 5.90 5.81
CA SER A 62 -4.90 7.04 6.68
C SER A 62 -5.91 7.97 6.01
N VAL A 63 -5.72 8.29 4.72
CA VAL A 63 -6.66 9.11 3.94
C VAL A 63 -8.02 8.43 3.80
N PHE A 64 -8.06 7.11 3.62
CA PHE A 64 -9.32 6.36 3.55
C PHE A 64 -10.00 6.20 4.92
N SER A 65 -9.26 6.27 6.02
CA SER A 65 -9.79 6.13 7.38
C SER A 65 -10.25 7.44 8.02
N GLU A 66 -9.88 8.60 7.47
CA GLU A 66 -10.35 9.93 7.94
C GLU A 66 -11.79 10.28 7.50
N GLN A 67 -12.61 9.30 7.10
CA GLN A 67 -14.03 9.48 6.75
C GLN A 67 -14.98 8.59 7.53
#